data_AF-A0A5N9E1D2-F1
#
_entry.id   AF-A0A5N9E1D2-F1
#
_cell.length_a   1.000
_cell.length_b   1.000
_cell.length_c   1.000
_cell.angle_alpha   90.00
_cell.angle_beta   90.00
_cell.angle_gamma   90.00
#
_symmetry.space_group_name_H-M   'P 1'
#
loop_
_entity.id
_entity.type
_entity.pdbx_description
1 polymer ?
#
loop_
_entity_poly.entity_id
_entity_poly.type
_entity_poly.pdbx_seq_one_letter_code
_entity_poly.pdbx_strand_id
1 'polypeptide(L)'
;MAKINTGSKILIVDDESESAILRAVRRRLDEEGWETSVVQPESGYSVGEEFESAALWSIEQDLPDAVLLDVRFGEHRDDQFRGLGILGEVVERWPKLPILMFTQYAQGPDRETAVRGSLKWNSPVDFIDKLASPDEVVLRLRRLIGTAPESIPIGPQILVDVSSQLVYIGSGDNREPALDIQGMKFEIFCELATSWYRSPGELVAFARLERYSEGEDPRASLRVRIREIKDAIGKAMNTRFGPSELILNVRDQGYRLVPPKP
;
A
#
# COMPACT_ATOMS: atom_id res chain seq x y z
N MET A 1 21.43 -2.33 -11.97
CA MET A 1 20.15 -1.79 -12.47
C MET A 1 19.07 -2.79 -12.09
N ALA A 2 18.44 -2.61 -10.93
CA ALA A 2 17.27 -3.39 -10.56
C ALA A 2 16.12 -2.92 -11.46
N LYS A 3 15.44 -3.86 -12.12
CA LYS A 3 14.18 -3.57 -12.79
C LYS A 3 13.21 -3.11 -11.70
N ILE A 4 12.57 -1.98 -11.91
CA ILE A 4 11.37 -1.62 -11.17
C ILE A 4 10.31 -2.56 -11.73
N ASN A 5 9.58 -3.30 -10.89
CA ASN A 5 8.40 -4.02 -11.32
C ASN A 5 7.34 -3.01 -11.78
N THR A 6 7.46 -2.57 -13.03
CA THR A 6 6.56 -1.67 -13.74
C THR A 6 5.50 -2.51 -14.42
N GLY A 7 4.22 -2.37 -14.05
CA GLY A 7 3.17 -3.06 -14.79
C GLY A 7 1.88 -3.37 -14.06
N SER A 8 1.69 -2.96 -12.80
CA SER A 8 0.37 -3.12 -12.19
C SER A 8 -0.64 -2.23 -12.91
N LYS A 9 -1.76 -2.82 -13.34
CA LYS A 9 -2.84 -2.11 -14.05
C LYS A 9 -3.93 -1.74 -13.05
N ILE A 10 -4.17 -0.45 -12.89
CA ILE A 10 -5.17 0.10 -11.98
C ILE A 10 -6.34 0.63 -12.81
N LEU A 11 -7.52 0.05 -12.61
CA LEU A 11 -8.75 0.54 -13.22
C LEU A 11 -9.36 1.60 -12.31
N ILE A 12 -9.68 2.77 -12.86
CA ILE A 12 -10.33 3.87 -12.15
C ILE A 12 -11.76 3.99 -12.64
N VAL A 13 -12.71 3.94 -11.71
CA VAL A 13 -14.15 4.06 -11.96
C VAL A 13 -14.67 5.25 -11.15
N ASP A 14 -14.71 6.42 -11.77
CA ASP A 14 -15.12 7.68 -11.13
C ASP A 14 -15.61 8.63 -12.26
N ASP A 15 -16.79 9.21 -12.11
CA ASP A 15 -17.39 10.13 -13.09
C ASP A 15 -16.71 11.51 -13.11
N GLU A 16 -15.98 11.85 -12.06
CA GLU A 16 -15.13 13.03 -11.93
C GLU A 16 -13.66 12.75 -12.28
N SER A 17 -13.42 11.86 -13.25
CA SER A 17 -12.06 11.46 -13.68
C SER A 17 -11.13 12.60 -14.11
N GLU A 18 -11.71 13.74 -14.53
CA GLU A 18 -10.98 14.95 -14.91
C GLU A 18 -10.76 15.95 -13.75
N SER A 19 -11.17 15.59 -12.54
CA SER A 19 -10.95 16.40 -11.34
C SER A 19 -9.46 16.57 -11.03
N ALA A 20 -9.11 17.69 -10.41
CA ALA A 20 -7.73 17.95 -9.99
C ALA A 20 -7.21 16.88 -9.01
N ILE A 21 -8.11 16.33 -8.18
CA ILE A 21 -7.81 15.28 -7.21
C ILE A 21 -7.40 14.01 -7.96
N LEU A 22 -8.23 13.51 -8.88
CA LEU A 22 -7.89 12.28 -9.61
C LEU A 22 -6.71 12.45 -10.55
N ARG A 23 -6.51 13.62 -11.17
CA ARG A 23 -5.30 13.89 -11.94
C ARG A 23 -4.03 13.82 -11.07
N ALA A 24 -4.08 14.31 -9.84
CA ALA A 24 -2.96 14.22 -8.91
C ALA A 24 -2.70 12.76 -8.46
N VAL A 25 -3.76 11.99 -8.21
CA VAL A 25 -3.66 10.55 -7.90
C VAL A 25 -3.06 9.79 -9.08
N ARG A 26 -3.57 9.97 -10.29
CA ARG A 26 -3.07 9.32 -11.51
C ARG A 26 -1.60 9.61 -11.74
N ARG A 27 -1.19 10.88 -11.68
CA ARG A 27 0.24 11.23 -11.81
C ARG A 27 1.10 10.50 -10.79
N ARG A 28 0.62 10.37 -9.54
CA ARG A 28 1.36 9.68 -8.49
C ARG A 28 1.39 8.15 -8.68
N LEU A 29 0.34 7.56 -9.25
CA LEU A 29 0.32 6.14 -9.67
C LEU A 29 1.27 5.91 -10.86
N ASP A 30 1.34 6.85 -11.81
CA ASP A 30 2.29 6.77 -12.94
C ASP A 30 3.74 6.89 -12.45
N GLU A 31 4.02 7.79 -11.48
CA GLU A 31 5.32 7.89 -10.80
C GLU A 31 5.70 6.60 -10.05
N GLU A 32 4.71 5.80 -9.65
CA GLU A 32 4.92 4.46 -9.06
C GLU A 32 5.29 3.40 -10.11
N GLY A 33 5.09 3.68 -11.40
CA GLY A 33 5.25 2.73 -12.49
C GLY A 33 4.02 1.84 -12.71
N TRP A 34 2.84 2.28 -12.28
CA TRP A 34 1.57 1.60 -12.51
C TRP A 34 0.84 2.21 -13.71
N GLU A 35 0.19 1.37 -14.50
CA GLU A 35 -0.62 1.79 -15.64
C GLU A 35 -2.05 2.08 -15.18
N THR A 36 -2.58 3.26 -15.53
CA THR A 36 -3.96 3.63 -15.16
C THR A 36 -4.89 3.62 -16.37
N SER A 37 -6.01 2.92 -16.26
CA SER A 37 -7.13 3.03 -17.20
C SER A 37 -8.35 3.62 -16.50
N VAL A 38 -9.11 4.47 -17.21
CA VAL A 38 -10.30 5.12 -16.66
C VAL A 38 -11.51 4.59 -17.41
N VAL A 39 -12.53 4.16 -16.68
CA VAL A 39 -13.80 3.74 -17.28
C VAL A 39 -14.53 4.96 -17.84
N GLN A 40 -14.86 4.89 -19.13
CA GLN A 40 -15.67 5.89 -19.81
C GLN A 40 -16.89 5.19 -20.44
N PRO A 41 -18.09 5.34 -19.88
CA PRO A 41 -19.30 4.77 -20.47
C PRO A 41 -19.64 5.42 -21.82
N GLU A 42 -20.25 4.65 -22.72
CA GLU A 42 -20.84 5.17 -23.95
C GLU A 42 -22.21 5.80 -23.63
N SER A 43 -22.37 7.09 -23.90
CA SER A 43 -23.54 7.90 -23.48
C SER A 43 -24.87 7.45 -24.12
N GLY A 44 -25.88 7.12 -23.29
CA GLY A 44 -27.25 6.79 -23.71
C GLY A 44 -28.33 6.50 -22.63
N TYR A 45 -27.98 6.38 -21.35
CA TYR A 45 -28.78 5.91 -20.19
C TYR A 45 -28.45 6.71 -18.90
N SER A 46 -28.93 6.28 -17.72
CA SER A 46 -28.59 6.90 -16.44
C SER A 46 -27.11 6.65 -16.10
N VAL A 47 -26.41 7.70 -15.68
CA VAL A 47 -24.95 7.71 -15.45
C VAL A 47 -24.49 6.50 -14.63
N GLY A 48 -25.19 6.17 -13.55
CA GLY A 48 -24.82 5.05 -12.67
C GLY A 48 -24.87 3.66 -13.31
N GLU A 49 -25.88 3.36 -14.13
CA GLU A 49 -26.03 2.03 -14.76
C GLU A 49 -25.03 1.80 -15.89
N GLU A 50 -24.66 2.87 -16.58
CA GLU A 50 -23.61 2.83 -17.59
C GLU A 50 -22.24 2.59 -16.95
N PHE A 51 -21.94 3.28 -15.84
CA PHE A 51 -20.69 3.07 -15.11
C PHE A 51 -20.56 1.65 -14.56
N GLU A 52 -21.64 1.07 -14.04
CA GLU A 52 -21.64 -0.32 -13.60
C GLU A 52 -21.32 -1.28 -14.75
N SER A 53 -22.04 -1.18 -15.86
CA SER A 53 -21.85 -2.05 -17.02
C SER A 53 -20.44 -1.89 -17.61
N ALA A 54 -19.97 -0.65 -17.75
CA ALA A 54 -18.65 -0.35 -18.30
C ALA A 54 -17.53 -0.80 -17.34
N ALA A 55 -17.71 -0.69 -16.03
CA ALA A 55 -16.74 -1.17 -15.05
C ALA A 55 -16.61 -2.70 -15.08
N LEU A 56 -17.73 -3.42 -15.07
CA LEU A 56 -17.72 -4.89 -15.13
C LEU A 56 -17.08 -5.40 -16.43
N TRP A 57 -17.41 -4.78 -17.57
CA TRP A 57 -16.80 -5.11 -18.85
C TRP A 57 -15.31 -4.83 -18.86
N SER A 58 -14.88 -3.68 -18.34
CA SER A 58 -13.46 -3.30 -18.28
C SER A 58 -12.67 -4.27 -17.39
N ILE A 59 -13.20 -4.67 -16.23
CA ILE A 59 -12.54 -5.67 -15.37
C ILE A 59 -12.36 -7.00 -16.11
N GLU A 60 -13.39 -7.45 -16.83
CA GLU A 60 -13.34 -8.70 -17.58
C GLU A 60 -12.33 -8.68 -18.72
N GLN A 61 -12.23 -7.57 -19.46
CA GLN A 61 -11.31 -7.43 -20.60
C GLN A 61 -9.86 -7.18 -20.15
N ASP A 62 -9.68 -6.28 -19.19
CA ASP A 62 -8.37 -5.73 -18.85
C ASP A 62 -7.67 -6.48 -17.72
N LEU A 63 -8.42 -7.27 -16.93
CA LEU A 63 -7.93 -8.00 -15.76
C LEU A 63 -7.00 -7.14 -14.88
N PRO A 64 -7.49 -6.01 -14.33
CA PRO A 64 -6.67 -5.10 -13.56
C PRO A 64 -6.17 -5.76 -12.27
N ASP A 65 -5.03 -5.29 -11.75
CA ASP A 65 -4.48 -5.70 -10.45
C ASP A 65 -5.22 -5.05 -9.28
N ALA A 66 -5.85 -3.90 -9.51
CA ALA A 66 -6.73 -3.25 -8.53
C ALA A 66 -7.71 -2.30 -9.19
N VAL A 67 -8.79 -1.98 -8.46
CA VAL A 67 -9.79 -1.00 -8.85
C VAL A 67 -9.81 0.15 -7.83
N LEU A 68 -9.73 1.39 -8.31
CA LEU A 68 -10.06 2.60 -7.56
C LEU A 68 -11.50 2.99 -7.93
N LEU A 69 -12.43 2.84 -7.00
CA LEU A 69 -13.86 2.95 -7.26
C LEU A 69 -14.48 4.09 -6.45
N ASP A 70 -15.07 5.09 -7.12
CA ASP A 70 -15.91 6.07 -6.45
C ASP A 70 -17.15 5.41 -5.85
N VAL A 71 -17.59 5.92 -4.71
CA VAL A 71 -18.88 5.54 -4.11
C VAL A 71 -20.04 6.23 -4.82
N ARG A 72 -19.85 7.49 -5.23
CA ARG A 72 -20.91 8.33 -5.81
C ARG A 72 -20.77 8.39 -7.33
N PHE A 73 -21.89 8.30 -8.02
CA PHE A 73 -21.96 8.59 -9.45
C PHE A 73 -23.14 9.53 -9.69
N GLY A 74 -22.94 10.59 -10.46
CA GLY A 74 -23.96 11.58 -10.78
C GLY A 74 -24.43 12.43 -9.59
N GLU A 75 -25.27 13.42 -9.88
CA GLU A 75 -25.79 14.36 -8.88
C GLU A 75 -27.12 13.89 -8.25
N HIS A 76 -27.81 12.94 -8.88
CA HIS A 76 -29.14 12.48 -8.47
C HIS A 76 -29.08 11.55 -7.26
N ARG A 77 -30.06 11.68 -6.35
CA ARG A 77 -30.15 10.88 -5.10
C ARG A 77 -30.16 9.38 -5.34
N ASP A 78 -30.73 8.93 -6.46
CA ASP A 78 -30.83 7.52 -6.80
C ASP A 78 -29.49 6.94 -7.32
N ASP A 79 -28.54 7.81 -7.73
CA ASP A 79 -27.24 7.40 -8.26
C ASP A 79 -26.08 7.62 -7.24
N GLN A 80 -26.32 8.34 -6.15
CA GLN A 80 -25.35 8.72 -5.13
C GLN A 80 -24.64 7.55 -4.42
N PHE A 81 -25.08 6.30 -4.58
CA PHE A 81 -24.44 5.12 -3.98
C PHE A 81 -24.23 3.96 -4.96
N ARG A 82 -24.28 4.24 -6.27
CA ARG A 82 -24.11 3.20 -7.30
C ARG A 82 -22.75 2.50 -7.20
N GLY A 83 -21.71 3.17 -6.71
CA GLY A 83 -20.42 2.54 -6.44
C GLY A 83 -20.46 1.39 -5.44
N LEU A 84 -21.42 1.40 -4.49
CA LEU A 84 -21.62 0.26 -3.59
C LEU A 84 -22.31 -0.93 -4.29
N GLY A 85 -23.16 -0.65 -5.28
CA GLY A 85 -23.75 -1.67 -6.16
C GLY A 85 -22.67 -2.34 -6.99
N ILE A 86 -21.82 -1.55 -7.65
CA ILE A 86 -20.66 -2.02 -8.44
C ILE A 86 -19.75 -2.88 -7.55
N LEU A 87 -19.42 -2.41 -6.34
CA LEU A 87 -18.63 -3.18 -5.38
C LEU A 87 -19.25 -4.55 -5.09
N GLY A 88 -20.57 -4.62 -4.90
CA GLY A 88 -21.29 -5.87 -4.65
C GLY A 88 -21.11 -6.88 -5.78
N GLU A 89 -21.35 -6.46 -7.01
CA GLU A 89 -21.19 -7.29 -8.21
C GLU A 89 -19.73 -7.74 -8.41
N VAL A 90 -18.77 -6.83 -8.21
CA VAL A 90 -17.34 -7.15 -8.39
C VAL A 90 -16.88 -8.15 -7.32
N VAL A 91 -17.28 -7.98 -6.07
CA VAL A 91 -16.93 -8.91 -4.98
C VAL A 91 -17.52 -10.30 -5.20
N GLU A 92 -18.72 -10.38 -5.78
CA GLU A 92 -19.35 -11.67 -6.12
C GLU A 92 -18.63 -12.39 -7.27
N ARG A 93 -18.26 -11.67 -8.33
CA ARG A 93 -17.65 -12.24 -9.54
C ARG A 93 -16.13 -12.41 -9.45
N TRP A 94 -15.43 -11.49 -8.78
CA TRP A 94 -13.98 -11.47 -8.59
C TRP A 94 -13.62 -11.25 -7.11
N PRO A 95 -13.87 -12.23 -6.23
CA PRO A 95 -13.74 -12.07 -4.77
C PRO A 95 -12.32 -11.76 -4.29
N LYS A 96 -11.31 -11.93 -5.14
CA LYS A 96 -9.90 -11.65 -4.83
C LYS A 96 -9.39 -10.35 -5.43
N LEU A 97 -10.17 -9.65 -6.26
CA LEU A 97 -9.75 -8.41 -6.89
C LEU A 97 -9.64 -7.31 -5.82
N PRO A 98 -8.46 -6.68 -5.67
CA PRO A 98 -8.25 -5.52 -4.80
C PRO A 98 -9.13 -4.34 -5.18
N ILE A 99 -9.92 -3.80 -4.24
CA ILE A 99 -10.79 -2.63 -4.48
C ILE A 99 -10.53 -1.56 -3.41
N LEU A 100 -10.13 -0.37 -3.85
CA LEU A 100 -10.02 0.81 -3.00
C LEU A 100 -11.21 1.75 -3.29
N MET A 101 -12.10 1.89 -2.32
CA MET A 101 -13.24 2.80 -2.40
C MET A 101 -12.80 4.24 -2.11
N PHE A 102 -12.97 5.14 -3.08
CA PHE A 102 -12.55 6.55 -3.02
C PHE A 102 -13.76 7.45 -2.76
N THR A 103 -13.87 8.06 -1.57
CA THR A 103 -15.14 8.72 -1.14
C THR A 103 -14.91 9.96 -0.30
N GLN A 104 -15.79 10.97 -0.36
CA GLN A 104 -15.77 12.09 0.60
C GLN A 104 -16.43 11.75 1.95
N TYR A 105 -17.02 10.56 2.08
CA TYR A 105 -17.71 10.09 3.28
C TYR A 105 -17.07 8.80 3.77
N ALA A 106 -15.83 8.90 4.24
CA ALA A 106 -15.15 7.75 4.85
C ALA A 106 -15.85 7.25 6.14
N GLN A 107 -16.90 7.92 6.63
CA GLN A 107 -17.71 7.50 7.79
C GLN A 107 -19.21 7.59 7.48
N GLY A 108 -19.98 6.54 7.82
CA GLY A 108 -21.42 6.48 7.64
C GLY A 108 -22.00 5.05 7.64
N PRO A 109 -23.34 4.90 7.78
CA PRO A 109 -24.02 3.60 7.84
C PRO A 109 -23.88 2.76 6.55
N ASP A 110 -23.73 3.40 5.40
CA ASP A 110 -23.59 2.71 4.11
C ASP A 110 -22.21 2.07 3.95
N ARG A 111 -21.15 2.70 4.50
CA ARG A 111 -19.82 2.09 4.63
C ARG A 111 -19.89 0.83 5.49
N GLU A 112 -20.59 0.86 6.63
CA GLU A 112 -20.71 -0.31 7.49
C GLU A 112 -21.39 -1.48 6.76
N THR A 113 -22.38 -1.19 5.91
CA THR A 113 -23.08 -2.19 5.11
C THR A 113 -22.17 -2.80 4.05
N ALA A 114 -21.41 -1.97 3.32
CA ALA A 114 -20.43 -2.42 2.33
C ALA A 114 -19.28 -3.23 2.95
N VAL A 115 -18.75 -2.78 4.09
CA VAL A 115 -17.72 -3.49 4.86
C VAL A 115 -18.25 -4.83 5.37
N ARG A 116 -19.49 -4.91 5.86
CA ARG A 116 -20.11 -6.19 6.25
C ARG A 116 -20.26 -7.14 5.06
N GLY A 117 -20.59 -6.61 3.88
CA GLY A 117 -20.64 -7.38 2.63
C GLY A 117 -19.27 -7.96 2.27
N SER A 118 -18.21 -7.15 2.23
CA SER A 118 -16.87 -7.61 1.89
C SER A 118 -16.29 -8.60 2.91
N LEU A 119 -16.58 -8.40 4.21
CA LEU A 119 -16.18 -9.33 5.27
C LEU A 119 -16.79 -10.73 5.12
N LYS A 120 -18.01 -10.86 4.58
CA LYS A 120 -18.61 -12.17 4.30
C LYS A 120 -17.85 -12.95 3.23
N TRP A 121 -17.28 -12.24 2.25
CA TRP A 121 -16.57 -12.83 1.11
C TRP A 121 -15.05 -12.88 1.29
N ASN A 122 -14.54 -12.32 2.39
CA ASN A 122 -13.10 -12.18 2.67
C ASN A 122 -12.35 -11.48 1.52
N SER A 123 -13.00 -10.49 0.91
CA SER A 123 -12.47 -9.77 -0.25
C SER A 123 -11.57 -8.59 0.16
N PRO A 124 -10.49 -8.32 -0.60
CA PRO A 124 -9.56 -7.23 -0.30
C PRO A 124 -10.18 -5.87 -0.69
N VAL A 125 -10.99 -5.31 0.22
CA VAL A 125 -11.66 -4.01 0.06
C VAL A 125 -11.21 -3.05 1.16
N ASP A 126 -10.75 -1.86 0.80
CA ASP A 126 -10.45 -0.75 1.74
C ASP A 126 -11.15 0.54 1.31
N PHE A 127 -11.23 1.52 2.21
CA PHE A 127 -11.87 2.81 1.98
C PHE A 127 -10.89 3.94 2.28
N ILE A 128 -10.92 4.96 1.44
CA ILE A 128 -10.08 6.15 1.58
C ILE A 128 -10.90 7.41 1.29
N ASP A 129 -10.56 8.48 2.01
CA ASP A 129 -11.19 9.78 1.81
C ASP A 129 -10.68 10.44 0.52
N LYS A 130 -11.54 11.11 -0.27
CA LYS A 130 -11.10 11.87 -1.47
C LYS A 130 -10.15 13.02 -1.12
N LEU A 131 -10.16 13.50 0.13
CA LEU A 131 -9.23 14.49 0.66
C LEU A 131 -7.88 13.90 1.09
N ALA A 132 -7.71 12.58 1.03
CA ALA A 132 -6.42 11.95 1.31
C ALA A 132 -5.36 12.36 0.27
N SER A 133 -4.09 12.35 0.69
CA SER A 133 -3.01 12.64 -0.24
C SER A 133 -2.87 11.53 -1.30
N PRO A 134 -2.38 11.85 -2.51
CA PRO A 134 -2.05 10.85 -3.53
C PRO A 134 -1.11 9.73 -3.00
N ASP A 135 -0.19 10.07 -2.09
CA ASP A 135 0.69 9.09 -1.45
C ASP A 135 -0.08 8.08 -0.59
N GLU A 136 -1.10 8.51 0.15
CA GLU A 136 -1.95 7.61 0.94
C GLU A 136 -2.79 6.70 0.02
N VAL A 137 -3.26 7.20 -1.13
CA VAL A 137 -3.96 6.37 -2.13
C VAL A 137 -3.07 5.26 -2.65
N VAL A 138 -1.85 5.60 -3.08
CA VAL A 138 -0.85 4.61 -3.53
C VAL A 138 -0.56 3.61 -2.42
N LEU A 139 -0.36 4.08 -1.19
CA LEU A 139 -0.10 3.25 -0.02
C LEU A 139 -1.22 2.24 0.24
N ARG A 140 -2.49 2.65 0.11
CA ARG A 140 -3.67 1.80 0.33
C ARG A 140 -3.81 0.76 -0.78
N LEU A 141 -3.62 1.16 -2.03
CA LEU A 141 -3.61 0.22 -3.16
C LEU A 141 -2.49 -0.82 -3.00
N ARG A 142 -1.28 -0.40 -2.60
CA ARG A 142 -0.16 -1.32 -2.31
C ARG A 142 -0.52 -2.38 -1.26
N ARG A 143 -1.24 -2.00 -0.20
CA ARG A 143 -1.74 -2.94 0.82
C ARG A 143 -2.72 -3.95 0.24
N LEU A 144 -3.67 -3.46 -0.56
CA LEU A 144 -4.75 -4.26 -1.12
C LEU A 144 -4.26 -5.25 -2.17
N ILE A 145 -3.32 -4.85 -3.03
CA ILE A 145 -2.67 -5.72 -4.03
C ILE A 145 -1.82 -6.80 -3.35
N GLY A 146 -1.27 -6.51 -2.17
CA GLY A 146 -0.61 -7.50 -1.33
C GLY A 146 0.82 -7.87 -1.75
N THR A 147 1.34 -7.32 -2.85
CA THR A 147 2.75 -7.43 -3.24
C THR A 147 3.57 -6.38 -2.48
N ALA A 148 4.53 -6.84 -1.66
CA ALA A 148 5.62 -5.95 -1.28
C ALA A 148 6.36 -5.59 -2.58
N PRO A 149 6.65 -4.31 -2.85
CA PRO A 149 7.34 -3.92 -4.07
C PRO A 149 8.72 -4.58 -4.10
N GLU A 150 9.30 -4.75 -5.29
CA GLU A 150 10.68 -5.22 -5.42
C GLU A 150 11.67 -4.31 -4.67
N SER A 151 11.30 -3.05 -4.42
CA SER A 151 12.05 -2.15 -3.57
C SER A 151 11.17 -1.25 -2.71
N ILE A 152 11.51 -1.07 -1.43
CA ILE A 152 10.78 -0.28 -0.43
C ILE A 152 11.64 0.93 -0.03
N PRO A 153 11.27 2.17 -0.43
CA PRO A 153 11.96 3.37 0.04
C PRO A 153 11.52 3.73 1.47
N ILE A 154 12.46 3.87 2.39
CA ILE A 154 12.22 4.30 3.78
C ILE A 154 12.79 5.71 3.96
N GLY A 155 11.93 6.71 3.74
CA GLY A 155 12.38 8.10 3.68
C GLY A 155 13.33 8.34 2.49
N PRO A 156 14.08 9.47 2.50
CA PRO A 156 14.87 9.88 1.34
C PRO A 156 16.18 9.09 1.17
N GLN A 157 16.69 8.47 2.23
CA GLN A 157 18.07 7.96 2.28
C GLN A 157 18.17 6.42 2.37
N ILE A 158 17.08 5.69 2.53
CA ILE A 158 17.13 4.23 2.69
C ILE A 158 16.25 3.58 1.62
N LEU A 159 16.76 2.55 0.96
CA LEU A 159 16.01 1.70 0.06
C LEU A 159 16.26 0.23 0.42
N VAL A 160 15.20 -0.52 0.68
CA VAL A 160 15.28 -1.98 0.83
C VAL A 160 14.94 -2.61 -0.51
N ASP A 161 15.91 -3.20 -1.18
CA ASP A 161 15.69 -3.97 -2.40
C ASP A 161 15.43 -5.43 -2.03
N VAL A 162 14.16 -5.81 -2.14
CA VAL A 162 13.65 -7.14 -1.81
C VAL A 162 14.16 -8.18 -2.80
N SER A 163 14.32 -7.79 -4.07
CA SER A 163 14.75 -8.68 -5.15
C SER A 163 16.22 -9.11 -4.99
N SER A 164 17.09 -8.16 -4.66
CA SER A 164 18.53 -8.41 -4.48
C SER A 164 18.92 -8.70 -3.04
N GLN A 165 17.96 -8.65 -2.11
CA GLN A 165 18.17 -8.78 -0.66
C GLN A 165 19.23 -7.81 -0.11
N LEU A 166 19.22 -6.57 -0.57
CA LEU A 166 20.17 -5.53 -0.18
C LEU A 166 19.45 -4.31 0.39
N VAL A 167 20.11 -3.64 1.33
CA VAL A 167 19.71 -2.32 1.80
C VAL A 167 20.69 -1.31 1.25
N TYR A 168 20.20 -0.30 0.54
CA TYR A 168 20.98 0.81 0.03
C TYR A 168 20.78 2.06 0.87
N ILE A 169 21.86 2.80 1.11
CA ILE A 169 21.89 4.03 1.87
C ILE A 169 22.40 5.16 0.98
N GLY A 170 21.72 6.30 1.02
CA GLY A 170 21.97 7.45 0.16
C GLY A 170 20.76 7.85 -0.68
N SER A 171 20.90 8.95 -1.41
CA SER A 171 19.84 9.52 -2.26
C SER A 171 20.22 9.45 -3.73
N GLY A 172 19.22 9.20 -4.59
CA GLY A 172 19.40 9.13 -6.04
C GLY A 172 20.48 8.13 -6.46
N ASP A 173 21.40 8.57 -7.31
CA ASP A 173 22.47 7.76 -7.88
C ASP A 173 23.63 7.48 -6.90
N ASN A 174 23.70 8.18 -5.77
CA ASN A 174 24.77 8.03 -4.77
C ASN A 174 24.42 6.99 -3.68
N ARG A 175 23.69 5.94 -4.07
CA ARG A 175 23.27 4.89 -3.14
C ARG A 175 24.34 3.83 -3.01
N GLU A 176 24.81 3.61 -1.79
CA GLU A 176 25.79 2.57 -1.47
C GLU A 176 25.11 1.41 -0.71
N PRO A 177 25.46 0.14 -1.03
CA PRO A 177 24.89 -0.99 -0.32
C PRO A 177 25.46 -1.08 1.10
N ALA A 178 24.57 -1.16 2.10
CA ALA A 178 24.92 -1.48 3.48
C ALA A 178 25.16 -3.00 3.62
N LEU A 179 26.35 -3.43 3.22
CA LEU A 179 26.75 -4.86 3.21
C LEU A 179 26.71 -5.53 4.59
N ASP A 180 26.75 -4.73 5.66
CA ASP A 180 26.58 -5.22 7.03
C ASP A 180 25.13 -5.69 7.33
N ILE A 181 24.16 -5.45 6.44
CA ILE A 181 22.75 -5.84 6.59
C ILE A 181 22.44 -6.97 5.63
N GLN A 182 22.88 -8.18 5.98
CA GLN A 182 22.67 -9.41 5.22
C GLN A 182 22.09 -10.53 6.09
N GLY A 183 21.57 -11.58 5.44
CA GLY A 183 20.98 -12.73 6.11
C GLY A 183 19.85 -12.33 7.06
N MET A 184 19.88 -12.81 8.30
CA MET A 184 18.83 -12.53 9.29
C MET A 184 18.61 -11.03 9.54
N LYS A 185 19.65 -10.20 9.43
CA LYS A 185 19.50 -8.74 9.59
C LYS A 185 18.66 -8.14 8.46
N PHE A 186 18.87 -8.63 7.23
CA PHE A 186 18.05 -8.25 6.09
C PHE A 186 16.60 -8.71 6.30
N GLU A 187 16.38 -9.98 6.65
CA GLU A 187 15.03 -10.52 6.86
C GLU A 187 14.24 -9.75 7.92
N ILE A 188 14.86 -9.45 9.07
CA ILE A 188 14.25 -8.65 10.13
C ILE A 188 13.92 -7.23 9.64
N PHE A 189 14.85 -6.59 8.93
CA PHE A 189 14.63 -5.22 8.44
C PHE A 189 13.61 -5.17 7.29
N CYS A 190 13.59 -6.17 6.42
CA CYS A 190 12.64 -6.33 5.33
C CYS A 190 11.22 -6.57 5.86
N GLU A 191 11.05 -7.39 6.89
CA GLU A 191 9.76 -7.57 7.55
C GLU A 191 9.27 -6.25 8.18
N LEU A 192 10.14 -5.53 8.89
CA LEU A 192 9.82 -4.21 9.43
C LEU A 192 9.49 -3.18 8.35
N ALA A 193 10.24 -3.16 7.24
CA ALA A 193 10.03 -2.28 6.10
C ALA A 193 8.72 -2.61 5.38
N THR A 194 8.42 -3.90 5.21
CA THR A 194 7.19 -4.37 4.58
C THR A 194 5.97 -4.03 5.41
N SER A 195 6.00 -4.27 6.72
CA SER A 195 4.91 -3.85 7.61
C SER A 195 4.77 -2.33 7.67
N TRP A 196 5.86 -1.56 7.72
CA TRP A 196 5.76 -0.10 7.69
C TRP A 196 5.23 0.44 6.36
N TYR A 197 5.67 -0.15 5.25
CA TYR A 197 5.20 0.19 3.92
C TYR A 197 3.72 -0.17 3.76
N ARG A 198 3.29 -1.29 4.34
CA ARG A 198 1.87 -1.65 4.41
C ARG A 198 1.12 -0.76 5.38
N SER A 199 1.66 -0.25 6.46
CA SER A 199 0.97 0.70 7.31
C SER A 199 1.95 1.51 8.15
N PRO A 200 2.08 2.83 7.92
CA PRO A 200 2.99 3.66 8.66
C PRO A 200 2.68 3.61 10.15
N GLY A 201 3.66 3.14 10.92
CA GLY A 201 3.52 2.93 12.36
C GLY A 201 2.97 1.55 12.76
N GLU A 202 2.72 0.65 11.79
CA GLU A 202 2.41 -0.75 12.05
C GLU A 202 3.49 -1.38 12.90
N LEU A 203 3.01 -2.12 13.91
CA LEU A 203 3.84 -2.88 14.79
C LEU A 203 4.03 -4.29 14.22
N VAL A 204 5.29 -4.70 14.07
CA VAL A 204 5.61 -6.10 13.87
C VAL A 204 5.72 -6.79 15.22
N ALA A 205 4.81 -7.73 15.45
CA ALA A 205 4.77 -8.49 16.68
C ALA A 205 6.09 -9.23 16.92
N PHE A 206 6.48 -9.24 18.18
CA PHE A 206 7.63 -9.95 18.69
C PHE A 206 7.74 -11.41 18.23
N ALA A 207 6.64 -12.17 18.29
CA ALA A 207 6.57 -13.57 17.88
C ALA A 207 6.79 -13.78 16.37
N ARG A 208 6.60 -12.74 15.56
CA ARG A 208 6.87 -12.77 14.11
C ARG A 208 8.36 -12.58 13.85
N LEU A 209 8.98 -11.61 14.53
CA LEU A 209 10.40 -11.29 14.37
C LEU A 209 11.34 -12.33 14.99
N GLU A 210 10.93 -12.99 16.07
CA GLU A 210 11.73 -14.05 16.70
C GLU A 210 11.94 -15.28 15.82
N ARG A 211 11.12 -15.46 14.78
CA ARG A 211 11.30 -16.55 13.80
C ARG A 211 12.62 -16.40 13.03
N TYR A 212 13.17 -15.20 12.97
CA TYR A 212 14.47 -14.89 12.40
C TYR A 212 15.59 -14.90 13.45
N SER A 213 15.38 -15.51 14.61
CA SER A 213 16.33 -15.59 15.71
C SER A 213 16.50 -17.03 16.16
N GLU A 214 17.74 -17.47 16.33
CA GLU A 214 18.09 -18.82 16.81
C GLU A 214 18.57 -18.77 18.27
N GLY A 215 18.47 -19.90 18.97
CA GLY A 215 19.01 -20.11 20.32
C GLY A 215 17.95 -20.20 21.43
N GLU A 216 18.41 -20.37 22.68
CA GLU A 216 17.57 -20.55 23.88
C GLU A 216 16.78 -19.27 24.26
N ASP A 217 17.27 -18.09 23.90
CA ASP A 217 16.58 -16.80 24.08
C ASP A 217 16.48 -16.03 22.74
N PRO A 218 15.47 -16.33 21.91
CA PRO A 218 15.23 -15.63 20.65
C PRO A 218 15.01 -14.12 20.83
N ARG A 219 14.43 -13.69 21.96
CA ARG A 219 14.18 -12.27 22.25
C ARG A 219 15.49 -11.52 22.43
N ALA A 220 16.45 -12.08 23.17
CA ALA A 220 17.77 -11.47 23.35
C ALA A 220 18.53 -11.38 22.03
N SER A 221 18.52 -12.45 21.24
CA SER A 221 19.14 -12.49 19.91
C SER A 221 18.55 -11.42 18.98
N LEU A 222 17.21 -11.30 18.94
CA LEU A 222 16.53 -10.26 18.19
C LEU A 222 16.96 -8.84 18.63
N ARG A 223 17.05 -8.57 19.93
CA ARG A 223 17.51 -7.25 20.43
C ARG A 223 18.92 -6.90 19.93
N VAL A 224 19.82 -7.89 19.87
CA VAL A 224 21.19 -7.68 19.34
C VAL A 224 21.13 -7.34 17.86
N ARG A 225 20.36 -8.09 17.06
CA ARG A 225 20.22 -7.82 15.62
C ARG A 225 19.60 -6.47 15.32
N ILE A 226 18.56 -6.06 16.08
CA ILE A 226 17.98 -4.70 15.95
C ILE A 226 19.03 -3.62 16.20
N ARG A 227 19.91 -3.80 17.19
CA ARG A 227 21.00 -2.86 17.45
C ARG A 227 22.01 -2.82 16.30
N GLU A 228 22.45 -3.99 15.82
CA GLU A 228 23.39 -4.08 14.70
C GLU A 228 22.85 -3.44 13.41
N ILE A 229 21.55 -3.62 13.12
CA ILE A 229 20.89 -2.97 11.97
C ILE A 229 20.94 -1.45 12.14
N LYS A 230 20.57 -0.93 13.31
CA LYS A 230 20.62 0.52 13.59
C LYS A 230 22.04 1.08 13.49
N ASP A 231 23.03 0.35 14.01
CA ASP A 231 24.43 0.77 13.95
C ASP A 231 24.96 0.79 12.50
N ALA A 232 24.62 -0.23 11.70
CA ALA A 232 25.01 -0.31 10.29
C ALA A 232 24.42 0.83 9.45
N ILE A 233 23.11 1.06 9.55
CA ILE A 233 22.41 2.15 8.85
C ILE A 233 22.92 3.50 9.36
N GLY A 234 23.08 3.66 10.68
CA GLY A 234 23.57 4.88 11.30
C GLY A 234 24.96 5.24 10.79
N LYS A 235 25.90 4.29 10.79
CA LYS A 235 27.26 4.48 10.27
C LYS A 235 27.25 4.91 8.80
N ALA A 236 26.45 4.26 7.96
CA ALA A 236 26.34 4.60 6.54
C ALA A 236 25.73 6.00 6.30
N MET A 237 24.81 6.43 7.16
CA MET A 237 24.21 7.77 7.14
C MET A 237 25.02 8.83 7.92
N ASN A 238 26.19 8.48 8.47
CA ASN A 238 26.97 9.32 9.37
C ASN A 238 26.15 9.89 10.55
N THR A 239 25.28 9.07 11.15
CA THR A 239 24.42 9.40 12.27
C THR A 239 24.39 8.28 13.32
N ARG A 240 23.81 8.55 14.49
CA ARG A 240 23.61 7.54 15.54
C ARG A 240 22.17 7.55 16.01
N PHE A 241 21.44 6.46 15.72
CA PHE A 241 20.04 6.35 16.10
C PHE A 241 19.86 6.06 17.59
N GLY A 242 19.13 6.94 18.27
CA GLY A 242 18.68 6.77 19.63
C GLY A 242 17.55 5.71 19.77
N PRO A 243 17.11 5.40 21.00
CA PRO A 243 16.09 4.37 21.26
C PRO A 243 14.75 4.57 20.54
N SER A 244 14.41 5.83 20.24
CA SER A 244 13.14 6.23 19.60
C SER A 244 13.25 6.51 18.11
N GLU A 245 14.37 6.13 17.48
CA GLU A 245 14.67 6.44 16.08
C GLU A 245 14.90 5.17 15.26
N LEU A 246 14.52 5.24 13.98
CA LEU A 246 14.56 4.18 12.97
C LEU A 246 13.74 2.93 13.31
N ILE A 247 14.15 2.17 14.32
CA ILE A 247 13.43 0.99 14.84
C ILE A 247 13.10 1.25 16.31
N LEU A 248 11.80 1.34 16.60
CA LEU A 248 11.27 1.67 17.92
C LEU A 248 10.77 0.40 18.59
N ASN A 249 11.21 0.18 19.83
CA ASN A 249 10.64 -0.86 20.68
C ASN A 249 9.28 -0.37 21.22
N VAL A 250 8.23 -1.17 21.04
CA VAL A 250 6.96 -0.98 21.73
C VAL A 250 6.86 -2.07 22.79
N ARG A 251 6.91 -1.62 24.05
CA ARG A 251 7.04 -2.47 25.22
C ARG A 251 6.04 -3.62 25.19
N ASP A 252 6.55 -4.83 25.38
CA ASP A 252 5.81 -6.10 25.44
C ASP A 252 5.00 -6.46 24.18
N GLN A 253 5.12 -5.71 23.09
CA GLN A 253 4.35 -5.94 21.86
C GLN A 253 5.23 -6.27 20.65
N GLY A 254 6.29 -5.49 20.39
CA GLY A 254 7.08 -5.67 19.19
C GLY A 254 7.99 -4.51 18.83
N TYR A 255 8.29 -4.40 17.53
CA TYR A 255 9.01 -3.28 16.96
C TYR A 255 8.20 -2.62 15.85
N ARG A 256 8.40 -1.32 15.67
CA ARG A 256 7.88 -0.59 14.51
C ARG A 256 9.00 0.21 13.86
N LEU A 257 8.96 0.32 12.54
CA LEU A 257 9.87 1.14 11.78
C LEU A 257 9.33 2.57 11.67
N VAL A 258 10.21 3.56 11.78
CA VAL A 258 9.92 4.97 11.55
C VAL A 258 11.03 5.53 10.66
N PRO A 259 10.71 6.16 9.52
CA PRO A 259 11.73 6.74 8.65
C PRO A 259 12.59 7.76 9.41
N PRO A 260 13.90 7.79 9.15
CA PRO A 260 14.77 8.80 9.74
C PRO A 260 14.33 10.20 9.28
N LYS A 261 14.40 11.16 10.19
CA LYS A 261 14.17 12.57 9.84
C LYS A 261 15.31 13.07 8.95
N PRO A 262 15.02 13.97 7.99
CA PRO A 262 16.05 14.60 7.17
C PRO A 262 17.03 15.44 8.01
#